data_AF-A0A1B0GVX1-F1
#
_entry.id   AF-A0A1B0GVX1-F1
#
_cell.length_a   1.000
_cell.length_b   1.000
_cell.length_c   1.000
_cell.angle_alpha   90.00
_cell.angle_beta   90.00
_cell.angle_gamma   90.00
#
_symmetry.space_group_name_H-M   'P 1'
#
loop_
_entity.id
_entity.type
_entity.pdbx_description
1 polymer ?
#
loop_
_entity_poly.entity_id
_entity_poly.type
_entity_poly.pdbx_seq_one_letter_code
_entity_poly.pdbx_strand_id
1 'polypeptide(L)'
;DFAISAKPLTRHMPQNKQSFQYRMWQFVVSPPFEYTIMAMIALNTIVLMMKFYGASVAYENALRVFNIVFTSLFSLECVLKVMAFGILNYFRDAWNIFDFVTVLGSITDILVTEFGNPNNFINLSFLRLFRAARLIKLLRQGYTIRILLWTFVQSFKALPYVCLLIAMLFFIYAIIGMQVFGNIGIDVEDEDSDEDEFQITEHNNFRTFFQALMLLFRSATGEAWHNIMLSCLSGKPCDKNSGILTRECGNEFAYFYFVSFIFLCSFLMLNLFVAVIMDNFEYLTRDSSILGPHHLDEYVRVWAEYDPAACGRIHYKDMYSLLRVISPPLGLGKKCPHRVACKRLLRMDLPVADDNTVHFNSTLMALIRTALDIKIAKGGADKQQMDAELRKEMMAIWPNLSQKTLDLLVTPHKSTDLTVGKIYAAMMIMEYYRQSKAKKLQAMREEQDRTPLMFQRME
;
A
#
# COMPACT_ATOMS: atom_id res chain seq x y z
N ASP A 1 7.18 -5.32 16.76
CA ASP A 1 7.51 -4.91 15.37
C ASP A 1 7.11 -3.50 14.98
N PHE A 2 5.82 -3.15 14.85
CA PHE A 2 5.43 -1.85 14.26
C PHE A 2 6.12 -0.64 14.90
N ALA A 3 6.10 -0.51 16.24
CA ALA A 3 6.75 0.61 16.91
C ALA A 3 8.29 0.65 16.74
N ILE A 4 8.92 -0.51 16.49
CA ILE A 4 10.37 -0.62 16.23
C ILE A 4 10.70 -0.14 14.82
N SER A 5 9.87 -0.49 13.84
CA SER A 5 10.09 -0.16 12.42
C SER A 5 9.49 1.18 12.00
N ALA A 6 8.56 1.72 12.78
CA ALA A 6 7.88 2.99 12.49
C ALA A 6 8.88 4.14 12.39
N LYS A 7 8.65 5.01 11.40
CA LYS A 7 9.39 6.25 11.18
C LYS A 7 8.41 7.39 10.92
N PRO A 8 8.75 8.62 11.33
CA PRO A 8 7.92 9.78 11.01
C PRO A 8 7.85 9.98 9.48
N LEU A 9 6.66 10.33 9.00
CA LEU A 9 6.40 10.56 7.58
C LEU A 9 6.77 12.00 7.19
N THR A 10 7.64 12.16 6.18
CA THR A 10 7.99 13.47 5.64
C THR A 10 6.87 14.02 4.75
N ARG A 11 6.32 15.19 5.09
CA ARG A 11 5.37 15.90 4.21
C ARG A 11 6.05 16.81 3.17
N HIS A 12 7.39 16.79 3.11
CA HIS A 12 8.22 17.58 2.19
C HIS A 12 7.79 19.05 2.11
N MET A 13 7.50 19.66 3.26
CA MET A 13 7.09 21.05 3.37
C MET A 13 8.29 21.98 3.14
N PRO A 14 8.17 23.02 2.28
CA PRO A 14 9.23 24.02 2.11
C PRO A 14 9.53 24.75 3.42
N GLN A 15 10.81 24.94 3.75
CA GLN A 15 11.23 25.56 5.01
C GLN A 15 10.78 27.04 5.12
N ASN A 16 10.84 27.78 4.01
CA ASN A 16 10.45 29.19 4.00
C ASN A 16 8.95 29.36 3.69
N LYS A 17 8.15 29.60 4.74
CA LYS A 17 6.70 29.79 4.66
C LYS A 17 6.26 31.04 3.87
N GLN A 18 7.16 31.98 3.60
CA GLN A 18 6.86 33.19 2.82
C GLN A 18 7.18 33.03 1.33
N SER A 19 7.85 31.93 0.94
CA SER A 19 8.23 31.67 -0.45
C SER A 19 7.02 31.36 -1.33
N PHE A 20 7.11 31.71 -2.62
CA PHE A 20 6.19 31.24 -3.65
C PHE A 20 6.05 29.72 -3.66
N GLN A 21 7.14 29.00 -3.39
CA GLN A 21 7.15 27.54 -3.29
C GLN A 21 6.19 27.02 -2.21
N TYR A 22 6.10 27.71 -1.07
CA TYR A 22 5.20 27.32 0.01
C TYR A 22 3.73 27.50 -0.39
N ARG A 23 3.39 28.60 -1.06
CA ARG A 23 2.04 28.83 -1.60
C ARG A 23 1.66 27.76 -2.62
N MET A 24 2.61 27.40 -3.50
CA MET A 24 2.42 26.33 -4.47
C MET A 24 2.22 24.97 -3.79
N TRP A 25 3.02 24.66 -2.78
CA TRP A 25 2.87 23.44 -1.97
C TRP A 25 1.52 23.39 -1.26
N GLN A 26 1.07 24.49 -0.64
CA GLN A 26 -0.26 24.55 0.00
C GLN A 26 -1.39 24.31 -1.01
N PHE A 27 -1.28 24.83 -2.23
CA PHE A 27 -2.26 24.60 -3.28
C PHE A 27 -2.27 23.14 -3.76
N VAL A 28 -1.11 22.58 -4.08
CA VAL A 28 -0.96 21.21 -4.58
C VAL A 28 -1.39 20.15 -3.56
N VAL A 29 -1.14 20.38 -2.27
CA VAL A 29 -1.52 19.46 -1.18
C VAL A 29 -2.98 19.68 -0.74
N SER A 30 -3.68 20.67 -1.30
CA SER A 30 -5.06 20.95 -0.90
C SER A 30 -6.03 19.84 -1.36
N PRO A 31 -7.02 19.44 -0.53
CA PRO A 31 -8.03 18.45 -0.93
C PRO A 31 -8.78 18.81 -2.23
N PRO A 32 -9.15 20.08 -2.50
CA PRO A 32 -9.82 20.44 -3.75
C PRO A 32 -8.96 20.15 -4.99
N PHE A 33 -7.64 20.39 -4.93
CA PHE A 33 -6.73 20.07 -6.02
C PHE A 33 -6.73 18.57 -6.30
N GLU A 34 -6.60 17.74 -5.26
CA GLU A 34 -6.65 16.28 -5.40
C GLU A 34 -7.98 15.79 -6.01
N TYR A 35 -9.12 16.29 -5.53
CA TYR A 35 -10.43 15.93 -6.10
C TYR A 35 -10.58 16.38 -7.56
N THR A 36 -9.99 17.51 -7.94
CA THR A 36 -10.01 18.00 -9.32
C THR A 36 -9.20 17.08 -10.24
N ILE A 37 -7.99 16.67 -9.82
CA ILE A 37 -7.20 15.68 -10.57
C ILE A 37 -7.96 14.36 -10.72
N MET A 38 -8.60 13.89 -9.64
CA MET A 38 -9.41 12.66 -9.65
C MET A 38 -10.59 12.75 -10.64
N ALA A 39 -11.31 13.87 -10.64
CA ALA A 39 -12.39 14.10 -11.59
C ALA A 39 -11.88 14.13 -13.04
N MET A 40 -10.72 14.76 -13.29
CA MET A 40 -10.10 14.76 -14.62
C MET A 40 -9.67 13.36 -15.08
N ILE A 41 -9.16 12.51 -14.18
CA ILE A 41 -8.85 11.12 -14.50
C ILE A 41 -10.14 10.38 -14.89
N ALA A 42 -11.20 10.50 -14.09
CA ALA A 42 -12.48 9.83 -14.36
C ALA A 42 -13.08 10.28 -15.71
N LEU A 43 -13.05 11.58 -16.02
CA LEU A 43 -13.49 12.10 -17.30
C LEU A 43 -12.62 11.60 -18.46
N ASN A 44 -11.30 11.51 -18.28
CA ASN A 44 -10.40 10.96 -19.29
C ASN A 44 -10.70 9.49 -19.57
N THR A 45 -11.05 8.70 -18.55
CA THR A 45 -11.51 7.31 -18.70
C THR A 45 -12.74 7.21 -19.59
N ILE A 46 -13.74 8.07 -19.37
CA ILE A 46 -14.96 8.08 -20.17
C ILE A 46 -14.61 8.35 -21.64
N VAL A 47 -13.73 9.33 -21.91
CA VAL A 47 -13.26 9.63 -23.27
C VAL A 47 -12.53 8.43 -23.91
N LEU A 48 -11.79 7.62 -23.14
CA LEU A 48 -11.18 6.39 -23.65
C LEU A 48 -12.22 5.31 -23.98
N MET A 49 -13.27 5.19 -23.16
CA MET A 49 -14.38 4.24 -23.38
C MET A 49 -15.26 4.61 -24.58
N MET A 50 -15.29 5.88 -24.96
CA MET A 50 -16.07 6.39 -26.10
C MET A 50 -15.52 5.97 -27.47
N LYS A 51 -14.33 5.35 -27.54
CA LYS A 51 -13.76 4.89 -28.81
C LYS A 51 -14.49 3.64 -29.34
N PHE A 52 -14.99 3.69 -30.58
CA PHE A 52 -15.65 2.56 -31.24
C PHE A 52 -15.20 2.39 -32.70
N TYR A 53 -15.43 1.21 -33.27
CA TYR A 53 -15.08 0.89 -34.67
C TYR A 53 -16.07 1.51 -35.65
N GLY A 54 -15.58 2.11 -36.74
CA GLY A 54 -16.43 2.77 -37.74
C GLY A 54 -16.89 4.18 -37.36
N ALA A 55 -16.19 4.84 -36.42
CA ALA A 55 -16.46 6.22 -36.07
C ALA A 55 -16.14 7.19 -37.23
N SER A 56 -16.88 8.31 -37.30
CA SER A 56 -16.60 9.34 -38.31
C SER A 56 -15.28 10.05 -38.03
N VAL A 57 -14.61 10.53 -39.08
CA VAL A 57 -13.32 11.25 -38.97
C VAL A 57 -13.42 12.46 -38.04
N ALA A 58 -14.54 13.18 -38.07
CA ALA A 58 -14.80 14.31 -37.17
C ALA A 58 -14.85 13.88 -35.70
N TYR A 59 -15.48 12.73 -35.41
CA TYR A 59 -15.55 12.18 -34.06
C TYR A 59 -14.18 11.74 -33.54
N GLU A 60 -13.40 11.05 -34.38
CA GLU A 60 -12.04 10.66 -34.03
C GLU A 60 -11.13 11.88 -33.77
N ASN A 61 -11.27 12.93 -34.57
CA ASN A 61 -10.57 14.19 -34.36
C ASN A 61 -10.98 14.87 -33.04
N ALA A 62 -12.27 14.86 -32.69
CA ALA A 62 -12.73 15.38 -31.40
C ALA A 62 -12.14 14.61 -30.21
N LEU A 63 -12.15 13.27 -30.27
CA LEU A 63 -11.50 12.42 -29.25
C LEU A 63 -10.00 12.67 -29.17
N ARG A 64 -9.32 12.91 -30.30
CA ARG A 64 -7.90 13.29 -30.34
C ARG A 64 -7.66 14.60 -29.60
N VAL A 65 -8.47 15.64 -29.86
CA VAL A 65 -8.37 16.94 -29.16
C VAL A 65 -8.56 16.77 -27.65
N PHE A 66 -9.57 16.02 -27.20
CA PHE A 66 -9.75 15.76 -25.77
C PHE A 66 -8.52 15.08 -25.15
N ASN A 67 -7.92 14.10 -25.82
CA ASN A 67 -6.72 13.42 -25.32
C ASN A 67 -5.52 14.38 -25.18
N ILE A 68 -5.36 15.32 -26.11
CA ILE A 68 -4.33 16.37 -26.03
C ILE A 68 -4.59 17.28 -24.83
N VAL A 69 -5.83 17.76 -24.66
CA VAL A 69 -6.23 18.61 -23.52
C VAL A 69 -5.95 17.93 -22.18
N PHE A 70 -6.39 16.68 -21.99
CA PHE A 70 -6.11 15.95 -20.75
C PHE A 70 -4.60 15.76 -20.53
N THR A 71 -3.84 15.47 -21.58
CA THR A 71 -2.38 15.32 -21.47
C THR A 71 -1.72 16.63 -21.05
N SER A 72 -2.17 17.78 -21.58
CA SER A 72 -1.66 19.08 -21.13
C SER A 72 -2.00 19.37 -19.66
N LEU A 73 -3.21 19.01 -19.20
CA LEU A 73 -3.63 19.22 -17.81
C LEU A 73 -2.83 18.35 -16.83
N PHE A 74 -2.56 17.08 -17.17
CA PHE A 74 -1.72 16.22 -16.36
C PHE A 74 -0.24 16.60 -16.41
N SER A 75 0.23 17.16 -17.54
CA SER A 75 1.57 17.73 -17.63
C SER A 75 1.69 18.94 -16.71
N LEU A 76 0.68 19.81 -16.67
CA LEU A 76 0.61 20.94 -15.76
C LEU A 76 0.59 20.48 -14.29
N GLU A 77 -0.21 19.47 -13.94
CA GLU A 77 -0.21 18.85 -12.61
C GLU A 77 1.22 18.42 -12.20
N CYS A 78 1.91 17.72 -13.09
CA CYS A 78 3.28 17.25 -12.87
C CYS A 78 4.24 18.42 -12.62
N VAL A 79 4.21 19.45 -13.47
CA VAL A 79 5.05 20.65 -13.32
C VAL A 79 4.77 21.39 -12.01
N LEU A 80 3.49 21.57 -11.64
CA LEU A 80 3.09 22.18 -10.37
C LEU A 80 3.62 21.39 -9.17
N LYS A 81 3.55 20.06 -9.21
CA LYS A 81 4.11 19.19 -8.16
C LYS A 81 5.64 19.28 -8.07
N VAL A 82 6.34 19.30 -9.20
CA VAL A 82 7.80 19.45 -9.23
C VAL A 82 8.21 20.81 -8.63
N MET A 83 7.48 21.89 -8.96
CA MET A 83 7.72 23.21 -8.37
C MET A 83 7.40 23.25 -6.86
N ALA A 84 6.32 22.59 -6.43
CA ALA A 84 5.91 22.54 -5.02
C ALA A 84 6.92 21.79 -4.14
N PHE A 85 7.25 20.54 -4.49
CA PHE A 85 8.09 19.66 -3.68
C PHE A 85 9.59 19.89 -3.90
N GLY A 86 9.97 20.43 -5.06
CA GLY A 86 11.35 20.47 -5.54
C GLY A 86 11.75 19.13 -6.18
N ILE A 87 12.72 19.18 -7.09
CA ILE A 87 13.14 18.04 -7.94
C ILE A 87 13.51 16.81 -7.10
N LEU A 88 14.39 16.98 -6.10
CA LEU A 88 14.89 15.86 -5.30
C LEU A 88 13.80 15.17 -4.47
N ASN A 89 12.88 15.93 -3.89
CA ASN A 89 11.80 15.36 -3.09
C ASN A 89 10.72 14.73 -3.97
N TYR A 90 10.45 15.31 -5.14
CA TYR A 90 9.48 14.77 -6.09
C TYR A 90 9.86 13.35 -6.54
N PHE A 91 11.13 13.13 -6.91
CA PHE A 91 11.64 11.82 -7.35
C PHE A 91 11.88 10.82 -6.20
N ARG A 92 11.64 11.19 -4.95
CA ARG A 92 11.73 10.26 -3.82
C ARG A 92 10.45 9.45 -3.61
N ASP A 93 9.30 9.97 -4.05
CA ASP A 93 8.01 9.29 -3.96
C ASP A 93 7.75 8.46 -5.23
N ALA A 94 7.58 7.15 -5.06
CA ALA A 94 7.33 6.21 -6.15
C ALA A 94 6.06 6.56 -6.95
N TRP A 95 5.04 7.12 -6.30
CA TRP A 95 3.81 7.55 -7.00
C TRP A 95 4.04 8.79 -7.87
N ASN A 96 4.90 9.70 -7.43
CA ASN A 96 5.28 10.86 -8.24
C ASN A 96 6.16 10.45 -9.43
N ILE A 97 7.08 9.48 -9.23
CA ILE A 97 7.85 8.89 -10.33
C ILE A 97 6.92 8.25 -11.36
N PHE A 98 5.94 7.46 -10.92
CA PHE A 98 4.94 6.86 -11.82
C PHE A 98 4.16 7.94 -12.58
N ASP A 99 3.67 8.97 -11.89
CA ASP A 99 2.97 10.11 -12.51
C ASP A 99 3.86 10.77 -13.60
N PHE A 100 5.14 10.98 -13.32
CA PHE A 100 6.09 11.56 -14.28
C PHE A 100 6.31 10.67 -15.51
N VAL A 101 6.51 9.37 -15.32
CA VAL A 101 6.68 8.41 -16.42
C VAL A 101 5.43 8.37 -17.30
N THR A 102 4.23 8.37 -16.71
CA THR A 102 2.98 8.38 -17.50
C THR A 102 2.82 9.66 -18.31
N VAL A 103 3.22 10.82 -17.77
CA VAL A 103 3.22 12.10 -18.48
C VAL A 103 4.21 12.07 -19.65
N LEU A 104 5.46 11.62 -19.42
CA LEU A 104 6.46 11.49 -20.48
C LEU A 104 6.02 10.55 -21.60
N GLY A 105 5.50 9.38 -21.24
CA GLY A 105 4.98 8.40 -22.21
C GLY A 105 3.83 8.98 -23.04
N SER A 106 2.97 9.78 -22.42
CA SER A 106 1.85 10.44 -23.12
C SER A 106 2.28 11.58 -24.03
N ILE A 107 3.29 12.38 -23.64
CA ILE A 107 3.85 13.42 -24.49
C ILE A 107 4.55 12.78 -25.69
N THR A 108 5.32 11.72 -25.46
CA THR A 108 6.00 10.96 -26.52
C THR A 108 4.99 10.39 -27.52
N ASP A 109 3.90 9.82 -27.04
CA ASP A 109 2.81 9.30 -27.87
C ASP A 109 2.18 10.39 -28.77
N ILE A 110 1.93 11.60 -28.23
CA ILE A 110 1.42 12.73 -29.03
C ILE A 110 2.47 13.17 -30.05
N LEU A 111 3.73 13.34 -29.65
CA LEU A 111 4.80 13.78 -30.56
C LEU A 111 4.99 12.80 -31.73
N VAL A 112 4.97 11.50 -31.45
CA VAL A 112 5.06 10.46 -32.49
C VAL A 112 3.83 10.46 -33.37
N THR A 113 2.62 10.63 -32.81
CA THR A 113 1.38 10.58 -33.59
C THR A 113 1.18 11.80 -34.48
N GLU A 114 1.58 12.99 -34.03
CA GLU A 114 1.35 14.27 -34.73
C GLU A 114 2.53 14.70 -35.60
N PHE A 115 3.77 14.47 -35.15
CA PHE A 115 5.00 14.90 -35.84
C PHE A 115 5.82 13.73 -36.40
N GLY A 116 5.40 12.49 -36.15
CA GLY A 116 6.07 11.31 -36.68
C GLY A 116 5.95 11.23 -38.20
N ASN A 117 7.08 11.01 -38.86
CA ASN A 117 7.11 10.80 -40.30
C ASN A 117 6.30 9.52 -40.64
N PRO A 118 5.34 9.56 -41.58
CA PRO A 118 4.51 8.39 -41.91
C PRO A 118 5.32 7.17 -42.39
N ASN A 119 6.58 7.37 -42.78
CA ASN A 119 7.49 6.31 -43.22
C ASN A 119 8.24 5.59 -42.08
N ASN A 120 8.20 6.09 -40.84
CA ASN A 120 8.76 5.38 -39.68
C ASN A 120 7.68 4.50 -39.04
N PHE A 121 7.46 3.32 -39.63
CA PHE A 121 6.51 2.28 -39.21
C PHE A 121 6.86 1.57 -37.88
N ILE A 122 7.48 2.24 -36.89
CA ILE A 122 7.48 1.68 -35.54
C ILE A 122 6.07 1.90 -35.01
N ASN A 123 5.24 0.84 -35.08
CA ASN A 123 3.89 0.84 -34.56
C ASN A 123 3.94 0.92 -33.03
N LEU A 124 4.12 2.13 -32.50
CA LEU A 124 4.15 2.46 -31.09
C LEU A 124 2.73 2.49 -30.50
N SER A 125 1.84 1.62 -30.97
CA SER A 125 0.50 1.43 -30.40
C SER A 125 0.55 1.06 -28.91
N PHE A 126 1.66 0.48 -28.45
CA PHE A 126 1.94 0.28 -27.03
C PHE A 126 2.00 1.59 -26.22
N LEU A 127 2.47 2.71 -26.77
CA LEU A 127 2.53 4.00 -26.05
C LEU A 127 1.13 4.51 -25.65
N ARG A 128 0.09 4.07 -26.37
CA ARG A 128 -1.31 4.37 -26.02
C ARG A 128 -1.69 3.81 -24.64
N LEU A 129 -0.99 2.79 -24.15
CA LEU A 129 -1.19 2.24 -22.80
C LEU A 129 -0.84 3.25 -21.70
N PHE A 130 0.07 4.20 -21.94
CA PHE A 130 0.37 5.25 -20.95
C PHE A 130 -0.83 6.17 -20.68
N ARG A 131 -1.75 6.31 -21.65
CA ARG A 131 -3.01 7.02 -21.44
C ARG A 131 -3.89 6.27 -20.43
N ALA A 132 -4.04 4.96 -20.61
CA ALA A 132 -4.80 4.09 -19.71
C ALA A 132 -4.12 3.93 -18.34
N ALA A 133 -2.78 3.93 -18.29
CA ALA A 133 -2.01 3.81 -17.05
C ALA A 133 -2.34 4.91 -16.03
N ARG A 134 -2.84 6.08 -16.47
CA ARG A 134 -3.32 7.15 -15.58
C ARG A 134 -4.45 6.70 -14.65
N LEU A 135 -5.22 5.68 -15.03
CA LEU A 135 -6.26 5.06 -14.18
C LEU A 135 -5.69 4.49 -12.87
N ILE A 136 -4.45 4.01 -12.91
CA ILE A 136 -3.76 3.46 -11.74
C ILE A 136 -3.61 4.52 -10.65
N LYS A 137 -3.59 5.82 -11.00
CA LYS A 137 -3.57 6.92 -10.03
C LYS A 137 -4.78 6.89 -9.08
N LEU A 138 -5.94 6.38 -9.51
CA LEU A 138 -7.13 6.25 -8.65
C LEU A 138 -6.87 5.30 -7.48
N LEU A 139 -6.01 4.29 -7.67
CA LEU A 139 -5.64 3.32 -6.64
C LEU A 139 -4.86 3.98 -5.48
N ARG A 140 -4.23 5.15 -5.70
CA ARG A 140 -3.52 5.91 -4.66
C ARG A 140 -4.47 6.50 -3.63
N GLN A 141 -5.69 6.86 -4.00
CA GLN A 141 -6.63 7.56 -3.12
C GLN A 141 -7.19 6.62 -2.03
N GLY A 142 -7.52 5.39 -2.42
CA GLY A 142 -8.13 4.39 -1.55
C GLY A 142 -7.14 3.86 -0.53
N TYR A 143 -7.24 4.29 0.73
CA TYR A 143 -6.39 3.77 1.80
C TYR A 143 -6.51 2.25 1.95
N THR A 144 -7.74 1.73 2.00
CA THR A 144 -8.02 0.29 2.06
C THR A 144 -7.48 -0.45 0.83
N ILE A 145 -7.66 0.11 -0.37
CA ILE A 145 -7.18 -0.48 -1.62
C ILE A 145 -5.65 -0.55 -1.63
N ARG A 146 -4.96 0.51 -1.18
CA ARG A 146 -3.49 0.51 -1.09
C ARG A 146 -2.98 -0.56 -0.14
N ILE A 147 -3.62 -0.73 1.03
CA ILE A 147 -3.26 -1.79 1.96
C ILE A 147 -3.46 -3.15 1.31
N LEU A 148 -4.61 -3.38 0.69
CA LEU A 148 -4.92 -4.65 0.03
C LEU A 148 -3.93 -4.97 -1.10
N LEU A 149 -3.59 -3.99 -1.94
CA LEU A 149 -2.58 -4.17 -2.98
C LEU A 149 -1.20 -4.40 -2.38
N TRP A 150 -0.85 -3.69 -1.31
CA TRP A 150 0.43 -3.87 -0.63
C TRP A 150 0.54 -5.26 0.01
N THR A 151 -0.49 -5.74 0.69
CA THR A 151 -0.51 -7.08 1.29
C THR A 151 -0.46 -8.17 0.23
N PHE A 152 -1.14 -7.97 -0.90
CA PHE A 152 -1.01 -8.84 -2.08
C PHE A 152 0.41 -8.81 -2.66
N VAL A 153 1.07 -7.66 -2.75
CA VAL A 153 2.47 -7.58 -3.18
C VAL A 153 3.40 -8.28 -2.17
N GLN A 154 3.10 -8.20 -0.88
CA GLN A 154 3.88 -8.90 0.14
C GLN A 154 3.73 -10.42 0.07
N SER A 155 2.56 -10.94 -0.30
CA SER A 155 2.37 -12.39 -0.43
C SER A 155 3.27 -13.01 -1.52
N PHE A 156 3.64 -12.25 -2.55
CA PHE A 156 4.61 -12.72 -3.55
C PHE A 156 6.01 -13.00 -3.00
N LYS A 157 6.39 -12.52 -1.80
CA LYS A 157 7.70 -12.82 -1.22
C LYS A 157 7.86 -14.28 -0.83
N ALA A 158 6.77 -14.97 -0.53
CA ALA A 158 6.78 -16.39 -0.16
C ALA A 158 6.68 -17.32 -1.38
N LEU A 159 6.21 -16.82 -2.52
CA LEU A 159 5.99 -17.58 -3.74
C LEU A 159 7.18 -17.93 -4.63
N PRO A 160 8.37 -17.27 -4.58
CA PRO A 160 9.37 -17.48 -5.63
C PRO A 160 9.86 -18.92 -5.72
N TYR A 161 10.00 -19.60 -4.58
CA TYR A 161 10.49 -20.99 -4.56
C TYR A 161 9.48 -21.99 -5.13
N VAL A 162 8.19 -21.81 -4.85
CA VAL A 162 7.14 -22.67 -5.40
C VAL A 162 6.94 -22.41 -6.90
N CYS A 163 6.94 -21.14 -7.30
CA CYS A 163 6.92 -20.77 -8.72
C CYS A 163 8.13 -21.31 -9.48
N LEU A 164 9.32 -21.30 -8.87
CA LEU A 164 10.52 -21.90 -9.46
C LEU A 164 10.36 -23.40 -9.66
N LEU A 165 9.77 -24.13 -8.70
CA LEU A 165 9.51 -25.56 -8.83
C LEU A 165 8.52 -25.86 -9.97
N ILE A 166 7.45 -25.07 -10.10
CA ILE A 166 6.51 -25.17 -11.22
C ILE A 166 7.22 -24.86 -12.55
N ALA A 167 8.04 -23.81 -12.60
CA ALA A 167 8.80 -23.46 -13.80
C ALA A 167 9.79 -24.57 -14.20
N MET A 168 10.44 -25.23 -13.24
CA MET A 168 11.30 -26.39 -13.49
C MET A 168 10.51 -27.57 -14.05
N LEU A 169 9.33 -27.88 -13.49
CA LEU A 169 8.46 -28.93 -14.02
C LEU A 169 8.08 -28.65 -15.48
N PHE A 170 7.62 -27.43 -15.77
CA PHE A 170 7.27 -27.01 -17.12
C PHE A 170 8.46 -27.08 -18.08
N PHE A 171 9.65 -26.66 -17.64
CA PHE A 171 10.87 -26.76 -18.43
C PHE A 171 11.22 -28.21 -18.79
N ILE A 172 11.22 -29.12 -17.81
CA ILE A 172 11.55 -30.53 -18.03
C ILE A 172 10.55 -31.17 -18.98
N TYR A 173 9.25 -30.98 -18.73
CA TYR A 173 8.20 -31.53 -19.59
C TYR A 173 8.23 -30.92 -21.00
N ALA A 174 8.49 -29.61 -21.15
CA ALA A 174 8.60 -28.99 -22.47
C ALA A 174 9.71 -29.63 -23.31
N ILE A 175 10.89 -29.86 -22.72
CA ILE A 175 12.01 -30.52 -23.43
C ILE A 175 11.67 -31.97 -23.79
N ILE A 176 11.08 -32.73 -22.86
CA ILE A 176 10.65 -34.11 -23.14
C ILE A 176 9.59 -34.12 -24.25
N GLY A 177 8.58 -33.25 -24.17
CA GLY A 177 7.52 -33.13 -25.16
C GLY A 177 8.03 -32.73 -26.54
N MET A 178 8.99 -31.81 -26.62
CA MET A 178 9.67 -31.49 -27.89
C MET A 178 10.39 -32.70 -28.48
N GLN A 179 11.10 -33.47 -27.66
CA GLN A 179 11.86 -34.62 -28.14
C GLN A 179 10.97 -35.77 -28.59
N VAL A 180 9.81 -35.97 -27.95
CA VAL A 180 8.91 -37.11 -28.22
C VAL A 180 7.83 -36.76 -29.25
N PHE A 181 7.26 -35.55 -29.18
CA PHE A 181 6.09 -35.14 -29.97
C PHE A 181 6.38 -34.02 -30.97
N GLY A 182 7.61 -33.48 -31.03
CA GLY A 182 7.95 -32.36 -31.91
C GLY A 182 7.85 -32.66 -33.41
N ASN A 183 7.89 -33.93 -33.80
CA ASN A 183 7.81 -34.37 -35.20
C ASN A 183 6.37 -34.66 -35.69
N ILE A 184 5.37 -34.50 -34.82
CA ILE A 184 3.97 -34.67 -35.22
C ILE A 184 3.61 -33.59 -36.25
N GLY A 185 2.91 -34.00 -37.31
CA GLY A 185 2.38 -33.12 -38.34
C GLY A 185 1.41 -32.10 -37.73
N ILE A 186 1.50 -30.86 -38.21
CA ILE A 186 0.53 -29.81 -37.91
C ILE A 186 -0.49 -29.83 -39.03
N ASP A 187 -1.77 -29.91 -38.70
CA ASP A 187 -2.93 -29.88 -39.61
C ASP A 187 -2.62 -30.42 -41.01
N VAL A 188 -2.72 -31.73 -41.16
CA VAL A 188 -2.97 -32.27 -42.50
C VAL A 188 -4.45 -32.02 -42.75
N GLU A 189 -4.77 -31.20 -43.74
CA GLU A 189 -6.08 -31.11 -44.39
C GLU A 189 -6.43 -32.49 -44.96
N ASP A 190 -6.70 -33.47 -44.10
CA ASP A 190 -7.31 -34.72 -44.50
C ASP A 190 -8.82 -34.44 -44.51
N GLU A 191 -9.38 -34.27 -45.71
CA GLU A 191 -10.80 -33.98 -46.01
C GLU A 191 -11.81 -34.98 -45.38
N ASP A 192 -11.32 -36.05 -44.71
CA ASP A 192 -12.09 -37.16 -44.16
C ASP A 192 -11.96 -37.35 -42.64
N SER A 193 -11.18 -36.52 -41.92
CA SER A 193 -11.09 -36.60 -40.44
C SER A 193 -11.98 -35.55 -39.77
N ASP A 194 -12.80 -35.95 -38.79
CA ASP A 194 -13.61 -35.04 -37.99
C ASP A 194 -12.73 -33.89 -37.46
N GLU A 195 -12.93 -32.68 -38.01
CA GLU A 195 -12.11 -31.46 -37.77
C GLU A 195 -11.96 -31.11 -36.27
N ASP A 196 -12.82 -31.65 -35.41
CA ASP A 196 -12.85 -31.35 -33.98
C ASP A 196 -11.90 -32.22 -33.12
N GLU A 197 -11.34 -33.33 -33.64
CA GLU A 197 -10.60 -34.29 -32.81
C GLU A 197 -9.08 -34.04 -32.75
N PHE A 198 -8.47 -33.48 -33.81
CA PHE A 198 -7.03 -33.22 -33.85
C PHE A 198 -6.68 -31.82 -33.32
N GLN A 199 -5.92 -31.77 -32.23
CA GLN A 199 -5.64 -30.52 -31.51
C GLN A 199 -4.23 -29.95 -31.77
N ILE A 200 -3.40 -30.60 -32.58
CA ILE A 200 -2.03 -30.16 -32.85
C ILE A 200 -2.01 -29.23 -34.07
N THR A 201 -1.94 -27.93 -33.80
CA THR A 201 -2.03 -26.86 -34.82
C THR A 201 -0.78 -25.97 -34.82
N GLU A 202 -0.71 -24.99 -35.72
CA GLU A 202 0.39 -24.02 -35.78
C GLU A 202 0.60 -23.28 -34.44
N HIS A 203 -0.48 -23.07 -33.70
CA HIS A 203 -0.47 -22.38 -32.42
C HIS A 203 -0.42 -23.32 -31.21
N ASN A 204 -0.62 -24.63 -31.40
CA ASN A 204 -0.67 -25.61 -30.33
C ASN A 204 0.16 -26.86 -30.68
N ASN A 205 1.49 -26.80 -30.51
CA ASN A 205 2.39 -27.90 -30.88
C ASN A 205 3.66 -27.95 -30.00
N PHE A 206 4.47 -29.00 -30.24
CA PHE A 206 5.74 -29.26 -29.55
C PHE A 206 6.98 -28.96 -30.41
N ARG A 207 6.89 -28.17 -31.49
CA ARG A 207 8.04 -27.92 -32.39
C ARG A 207 9.09 -27.01 -31.78
N THR A 208 8.64 -26.00 -31.03
CA THR A 208 9.52 -25.03 -30.38
C THR A 208 9.29 -25.00 -28.87
N PHE A 209 10.31 -24.57 -28.13
CA PHE A 209 10.26 -24.55 -26.67
C PHE A 209 9.11 -23.68 -26.13
N PHE A 210 8.90 -22.49 -26.69
CA PHE A 210 7.82 -21.60 -26.23
C PHE A 210 6.42 -22.10 -26.59
N GLN A 211 6.25 -22.76 -27.75
CA GLN A 211 4.97 -23.38 -28.11
C GLN A 211 4.66 -24.58 -27.21
N ALA A 212 5.66 -25.44 -26.95
CA ALA A 212 5.54 -26.54 -25.99
C ALA A 212 5.17 -26.03 -24.59
N LEU A 213 5.78 -24.93 -24.15
CA LEU A 213 5.46 -24.27 -22.88
C LEU A 213 4.00 -23.75 -22.86
N MET A 214 3.53 -23.12 -23.93
CA MET A 214 2.15 -22.64 -24.04
C MET A 214 1.13 -23.78 -24.08
N LEU A 215 1.42 -24.87 -24.78
CA LEU A 215 0.59 -26.07 -24.81
C LEU A 215 0.52 -26.73 -23.43
N LEU A 216 1.64 -26.82 -22.72
CA LEU A 216 1.66 -27.31 -21.33
C LEU A 216 0.91 -26.36 -20.39
N PHE A 217 0.97 -25.05 -20.61
CA PHE A 217 0.19 -24.08 -19.86
C PHE A 217 -1.32 -24.27 -20.09
N ARG A 218 -1.75 -24.42 -21.34
CA ARG A 218 -3.13 -24.79 -21.70
C ARG A 218 -3.56 -26.10 -21.03
N SER A 219 -2.67 -27.09 -21.01
CA SER A 219 -2.95 -28.37 -20.35
C SER A 219 -3.09 -28.21 -18.84
N ALA A 220 -2.24 -27.40 -18.21
CA ALA A 220 -2.24 -27.13 -16.77
C ALA A 220 -3.47 -26.36 -16.27
N THR A 221 -4.11 -25.55 -17.13
CA THR A 221 -5.40 -24.92 -16.80
C THR A 221 -6.58 -25.89 -16.92
N GLY A 222 -6.34 -27.11 -17.42
CA GLY A 222 -7.37 -28.13 -17.64
C GLY A 222 -8.10 -28.01 -18.96
N GLU A 223 -7.68 -27.12 -19.86
CA GLU A 223 -8.35 -26.88 -21.14
C GLU A 223 -8.04 -28.00 -22.15
N ALA A 224 -9.02 -28.87 -22.39
CA ALA A 224 -9.00 -29.92 -23.43
C ALA A 224 -7.72 -30.79 -23.49
N TRP A 225 -7.01 -30.93 -22.36
CA TRP A 225 -5.72 -31.61 -22.30
C TRP A 225 -5.79 -33.09 -22.74
N HIS A 226 -6.95 -33.73 -22.54
CA HIS A 226 -7.20 -35.10 -22.98
C HIS A 226 -7.25 -35.21 -24.51
N ASN A 227 -7.83 -34.23 -25.22
CA ASN A 227 -7.84 -34.23 -26.69
C ASN A 227 -6.44 -33.98 -27.26
N ILE A 228 -5.64 -33.13 -26.58
CA ILE A 228 -4.22 -32.92 -26.93
C ILE A 228 -3.43 -34.22 -26.74
N MET A 229 -3.68 -34.94 -25.65
CA MET A 229 -3.08 -36.25 -25.39
C MET A 229 -3.45 -37.27 -26.47
N LEU A 230 -4.73 -37.38 -26.84
CA LEU A 230 -5.21 -38.27 -27.91
C LEU A 230 -4.57 -37.92 -29.27
N SER A 231 -4.35 -36.63 -29.52
CA SER A 231 -3.66 -36.13 -30.72
C SER A 231 -2.14 -36.43 -30.73
N CYS A 232 -1.57 -36.91 -29.62
CA CYS A 232 -0.17 -37.29 -29.50
C CYS A 232 0.07 -38.82 -29.50
N LEU A 233 -0.99 -39.62 -29.61
CA LEU A 233 -0.91 -41.09 -29.68
C LEU A 233 -0.27 -41.58 -30.98
N SER A 234 0.06 -42.86 -31.03
CA SER A 234 0.68 -43.47 -32.21
C SER A 234 -0.27 -43.45 -33.42
N GLY A 235 0.29 -43.46 -34.63
CA GLY A 235 -0.51 -43.48 -35.88
C GLY A 235 -0.93 -42.11 -36.39
N LYS A 236 -0.32 -41.03 -35.89
CA LYS A 236 -0.56 -39.65 -36.36
C LYS A 236 0.39 -39.31 -37.52
N PRO A 237 0.00 -38.42 -38.45
CA PRO A 237 0.87 -38.05 -39.55
C PRO A 237 2.16 -37.38 -39.05
N CYS A 238 3.30 -37.74 -39.61
CA CYS A 238 4.57 -37.06 -39.36
C CYS A 238 4.71 -35.76 -40.16
N ASP A 239 5.45 -34.79 -39.63
CA ASP A 239 5.86 -33.62 -40.39
C ASP A 239 6.75 -34.01 -41.59
N LYS A 240 6.53 -33.37 -42.74
CA LYS A 240 7.25 -33.67 -44.00
C LYS A 240 8.76 -33.42 -43.88
N ASN A 241 9.16 -32.51 -43.00
CA ASN A 241 10.55 -32.13 -42.77
C ASN A 241 11.23 -32.89 -41.63
N SER A 242 10.55 -33.85 -41.00
CA SER A 242 11.07 -34.59 -39.83
C SER A 242 12.22 -35.55 -40.18
N GLY A 243 12.40 -35.90 -41.45
CA GLY A 243 13.41 -36.87 -41.90
C GLY A 243 13.09 -38.32 -41.53
N ILE A 244 11.89 -38.59 -41.00
CA ILE A 244 11.42 -39.92 -40.62
C ILE A 244 10.88 -40.63 -41.87
N LEU A 245 11.33 -41.87 -42.11
CA LEU A 245 10.89 -42.67 -43.27
C LEU A 245 9.48 -43.26 -43.07
N THR A 246 9.05 -43.46 -41.82
CA THR A 246 7.70 -43.92 -41.49
C THR A 246 6.71 -42.75 -41.57
N ARG A 247 5.51 -43.00 -42.12
CA ARG A 247 4.45 -41.98 -42.20
C ARG A 247 3.72 -41.75 -40.87
N GLU A 248 4.02 -42.58 -39.87
CA GLU A 248 3.37 -42.57 -38.56
C GLU A 248 4.32 -42.02 -37.49
N CYS A 249 3.80 -41.05 -36.73
CA CYS A 249 4.38 -40.36 -35.61
C CYS A 249 3.44 -40.46 -34.41
N GLY A 250 3.90 -39.92 -33.28
CA GLY A 250 3.20 -40.04 -32.00
C GLY A 250 3.58 -41.32 -31.27
N ASN A 251 3.21 -41.41 -29.99
CA ASN A 251 3.66 -42.47 -29.11
C ASN A 251 2.65 -42.69 -27.98
N GLU A 252 2.35 -43.96 -27.65
CA GLU A 252 1.53 -44.35 -26.49
C GLU A 252 2.06 -43.80 -25.15
N PHE A 253 3.34 -43.42 -25.09
CA PHE A 253 3.92 -42.69 -23.97
C PHE A 253 3.15 -41.39 -23.64
N ALA A 254 2.37 -40.84 -24.57
CA ALA A 254 1.50 -39.68 -24.35
C ALA A 254 0.57 -39.86 -23.15
N TYR A 255 -0.01 -41.04 -22.92
CA TYR A 255 -0.86 -41.28 -21.74
C TYR A 255 -0.10 -41.01 -20.44
N PHE A 256 1.08 -41.61 -20.29
CA PHE A 256 1.90 -41.43 -19.10
C PHE A 256 2.39 -39.99 -18.96
N TYR A 257 2.85 -39.39 -20.08
CA TYR A 257 3.34 -38.02 -20.11
C TYR A 257 2.27 -37.02 -19.63
N PHE A 258 1.09 -37.01 -20.25
CA PHE A 258 0.04 -36.05 -19.91
C PHE A 258 -0.58 -36.32 -18.53
N VAL A 259 -0.89 -37.57 -18.19
CA VAL A 259 -1.48 -37.89 -16.89
C VAL A 259 -0.52 -37.56 -15.75
N SER A 260 0.78 -37.90 -15.88
CA SER A 260 1.78 -37.54 -14.86
C SER A 260 1.97 -36.03 -14.76
N PHE A 261 2.00 -35.30 -15.89
CA PHE A 261 2.09 -33.85 -15.90
C PHE A 261 0.91 -33.20 -15.16
N ILE A 262 -0.33 -33.58 -15.51
CA ILE A 262 -1.53 -33.03 -14.89
C ILE A 262 -1.57 -33.31 -13.39
N PHE A 263 -1.22 -34.54 -12.99
CA PHE A 263 -1.15 -34.91 -11.58
C PHE A 263 -0.11 -34.07 -10.82
N LEU A 264 1.13 -34.03 -11.30
CA LEU A 264 2.21 -33.28 -10.65
C LEU A 264 1.93 -31.77 -10.64
N CYS A 265 1.45 -31.22 -11.75
CA CYS A 265 1.12 -29.80 -11.87
C CYS A 265 -0.03 -29.43 -10.92
N SER A 266 -1.11 -30.23 -10.87
CA SER A 266 -2.23 -29.99 -9.97
C SER A 266 -1.80 -30.06 -8.50
N PHE A 267 -0.94 -31.03 -8.16
CA PHE A 267 -0.38 -31.15 -6.81
C PHE A 267 0.46 -29.92 -6.43
N LEU A 268 1.36 -29.46 -7.30
CA LEU A 268 2.17 -28.27 -7.05
C LEU A 268 1.32 -26.99 -6.97
N MET A 269 0.33 -26.85 -7.84
CA MET A 269 -0.60 -25.72 -7.83
C MET A 269 -1.43 -25.67 -6.55
N LEU A 270 -1.94 -26.81 -6.07
CA LEU A 270 -2.65 -26.89 -4.80
C LEU A 270 -1.75 -26.47 -3.64
N ASN A 271 -0.51 -26.95 -3.61
CA ASN A 271 0.47 -26.56 -2.59
C ASN A 271 0.80 -25.06 -2.63
N LEU A 272 0.83 -24.44 -3.82
CA LEU A 272 0.96 -22.98 -3.95
C LEU A 272 -0.22 -22.25 -3.30
N PHE A 273 -1.46 -22.65 -3.60
CA PHE A 273 -2.65 -22.04 -3.00
C PHE A 273 -2.66 -22.18 -1.48
N VAL A 274 -2.34 -23.37 -0.96
CA VAL A 274 -2.26 -23.61 0.49
C VAL A 274 -1.20 -22.70 1.12
N ALA A 275 -0.01 -22.59 0.53
CA ALA A 275 1.04 -21.71 1.04
C ALA A 275 0.59 -20.23 1.07
N VAL A 276 0.00 -19.73 -0.02
CA VAL A 276 -0.53 -18.35 -0.10
C VAL A 276 -1.61 -18.11 0.95
N ILE A 277 -2.53 -19.06 1.12
CA ILE A 277 -3.62 -18.93 2.08
C ILE A 277 -3.08 -18.94 3.51
N MET A 278 -2.10 -19.79 3.82
CA MET A 278 -1.49 -19.83 5.16
C MET A 278 -0.83 -18.50 5.54
N ASP A 279 -0.07 -17.89 4.62
CA ASP A 279 0.54 -16.58 4.85
C ASP A 279 -0.52 -15.47 5.01
N ASN A 280 -1.58 -15.51 4.19
CA ASN A 280 -2.68 -14.55 4.30
C ASN A 280 -3.57 -14.79 5.52
N PHE A 281 -3.69 -16.02 6.01
CA PHE A 281 -4.50 -16.38 7.18
C PHE A 281 -3.92 -15.75 8.46
N GLU A 282 -2.60 -15.68 8.59
CA GLU A 282 -1.94 -14.93 9.66
C GLU A 282 -2.30 -13.43 9.60
N TYR A 283 -2.43 -12.86 8.39
CA TYR A 283 -2.87 -11.47 8.22
C TYR A 283 -4.35 -11.28 8.56
N LEU A 284 -5.24 -12.13 8.04
CA LEU A 284 -6.69 -12.02 8.24
C LEU A 284 -7.10 -12.21 9.72
N THR A 285 -6.41 -13.09 10.45
CA THR A 285 -6.66 -13.29 11.89
C THR A 285 -6.16 -12.13 12.76
N ARG A 286 -5.30 -11.23 12.24
CA ARG A 286 -4.89 -10.01 12.95
C ARG A 286 -5.96 -8.91 12.93
N ASP A 287 -6.88 -8.90 11.97
CA ASP A 287 -7.98 -7.93 11.92
C ASP A 287 -9.04 -8.16 13.04
N SER A 288 -8.95 -9.26 13.78
CA SER A 288 -9.72 -9.48 15.03
C SER A 288 -9.03 -8.89 16.27
N SER A 289 -7.83 -8.32 16.13
CA SER A 289 -7.14 -7.66 17.24
C SER A 289 -7.74 -6.27 17.51
N ILE A 290 -7.79 -5.89 18.80
CA ILE A 290 -8.31 -4.59 19.26
C ILE A 290 -7.59 -3.41 18.59
N LEU A 291 -6.37 -3.59 18.09
CA LEU A 291 -5.54 -2.56 17.46
C LEU A 291 -4.95 -3.05 16.12
N GLY A 292 -5.68 -2.82 15.03
CA GLY A 292 -5.19 -3.12 13.68
C GLY A 292 -4.13 -2.14 13.13
N PRO A 293 -3.41 -2.52 12.05
CA PRO A 293 -2.37 -1.67 11.42
C PRO A 293 -2.87 -0.30 11.00
N HIS A 294 -4.15 -0.19 10.65
CA HIS A 294 -4.74 1.06 10.19
C HIS A 294 -4.79 2.17 11.24
N HIS A 295 -4.95 1.80 12.52
CA HIS A 295 -4.89 2.77 13.62
C HIS A 295 -3.47 3.31 13.81
N LEU A 296 -2.46 2.47 13.59
CA LEU A 296 -1.06 2.85 13.73
C LEU A 296 -0.63 3.77 12.58
N ASP A 297 -1.07 3.50 11.36
CA ASP A 297 -0.86 4.38 10.20
C ASP A 297 -1.60 5.71 10.32
N GLU A 298 -2.78 5.75 10.95
CA GLU A 298 -3.47 7.00 11.32
C GLU A 298 -2.57 7.85 12.22
N TYR A 299 -1.93 7.25 13.23
CA TYR A 299 -0.97 7.97 14.08
C TYR A 299 0.20 8.55 13.29
N VAL A 300 0.83 7.77 12.39
CA VAL A 300 1.94 8.26 11.56
C VAL A 300 1.51 9.47 10.72
N ARG A 301 0.31 9.41 10.15
CA ARG A 301 -0.26 10.47 9.32
C ARG A 301 -0.59 11.72 10.12
N VAL A 302 -1.22 11.57 11.28
CA VAL A 302 -1.56 12.70 12.15
C VAL A 302 -0.30 13.34 12.71
N TRP A 303 0.72 12.55 13.08
CA TRP A 303 2.00 13.08 13.53
C TRP A 303 2.65 13.99 12.48
N ALA A 304 2.58 13.63 11.19
CA ALA A 304 3.14 14.41 10.09
C ALA A 304 2.50 15.80 9.93
N GLU A 305 1.33 16.06 10.53
CA GLU A 305 0.71 17.39 10.53
C GLU A 305 1.38 18.33 11.53
N TYR A 306 1.91 17.77 12.63
CA TYR A 306 2.59 18.49 13.70
C TYR A 306 4.12 18.51 13.51
N ASP A 307 4.68 17.51 12.82
CA ASP A 307 6.09 17.42 12.44
C ASP A 307 6.25 17.24 10.92
N PRO A 308 6.10 18.32 10.12
CA PRO A 308 6.15 18.23 8.66
C PRO A 308 7.54 17.84 8.11
N ALA A 309 8.60 18.10 8.88
CA ALA A 309 9.99 17.82 8.52
C ALA A 309 10.43 16.40 8.89
N ALA A 310 9.58 15.65 9.61
CA ALA A 310 9.90 14.34 10.17
C ALA A 310 11.16 14.36 11.06
N CYS A 311 11.30 15.40 11.88
CA CYS A 311 12.39 15.49 12.86
C CYS A 311 12.25 14.45 13.99
N GLY A 312 11.08 13.82 14.11
CA GLY A 312 10.77 12.79 15.09
C GLY A 312 10.41 13.35 16.46
N ARG A 313 10.15 14.66 16.58
CA ARG A 313 9.86 15.34 17.83
C ARG A 313 8.73 16.36 17.67
N ILE A 314 7.85 16.44 18.66
CA ILE A 314 6.82 17.49 18.77
C ILE A 314 6.85 18.12 20.15
N HIS A 315 6.35 19.35 20.26
CA HIS A 315 6.27 20.05 21.54
C HIS A 315 5.18 19.43 22.43
N TYR A 316 5.40 19.29 23.74
CA TYR A 316 4.45 18.59 24.64
C TYR A 316 3.04 19.19 24.65
N LYS A 317 2.90 20.49 24.38
CA LYS A 317 1.61 21.22 24.31
C LYS A 317 0.70 20.70 23.20
N ASP A 318 1.28 20.19 22.11
CA ASP A 318 0.53 19.68 20.97
C ASP A 318 0.00 18.26 21.24
N MET A 319 0.49 17.60 22.30
CA MET A 319 0.11 16.24 22.61
C MET A 319 -1.40 16.10 22.89
N TYR A 320 -1.99 17.07 23.61
CA TYR A 320 -3.43 17.05 23.90
C TYR A 320 -4.28 17.15 22.62
N SER A 321 -3.90 18.03 21.68
CA SER A 321 -4.63 18.19 20.43
C SER A 321 -4.46 16.96 19.53
N LEU A 322 -3.24 16.42 19.46
CA LEU A 322 -2.93 15.21 18.70
C LEU A 322 -3.79 14.01 19.12
N LEU A 323 -3.94 13.75 20.43
CA LEU A 323 -4.76 12.63 20.92
C LEU A 323 -6.25 12.76 20.58
N ARG A 324 -6.76 13.98 20.39
CA ARG A 324 -8.16 14.22 20.02
C ARG A 324 -8.41 14.14 18.51
N VAL A 325 -7.36 14.29 17.71
CA VAL A 325 -7.45 14.11 16.26
C VAL A 325 -7.48 12.61 15.91
N ILE A 326 -6.67 11.80 16.59
CA ILE A 326 -6.61 10.35 16.38
C ILE A 326 -7.90 9.68 16.90
N SER A 327 -8.47 8.80 16.09
CA SER A 327 -9.68 8.04 16.41
C SER A 327 -9.42 6.94 17.46
N PRO A 328 -10.42 6.59 18.30
CA PRO A 328 -10.36 5.38 19.12
C PRO A 328 -10.16 4.14 18.24
N PRO A 329 -9.44 3.09 18.69
CA PRO A 329 -9.03 2.78 20.07
C PRO A 329 -7.64 3.30 20.48
N LEU A 330 -6.83 3.78 19.53
CA LEU A 330 -5.49 4.31 19.82
C LEU A 330 -5.54 5.72 20.41
N GLY A 331 -6.32 6.61 19.76
CA GLY A 331 -6.59 7.97 20.21
C GLY A 331 -7.86 8.09 21.05
N LEU A 332 -8.39 9.31 21.10
CA LEU A 332 -9.57 9.65 21.91
C LEU A 332 -10.72 10.23 21.08
N GLY A 333 -10.43 10.72 19.88
CA GLY A 333 -11.38 11.37 18.99
C GLY A 333 -11.85 12.76 19.45
N LYS A 334 -12.50 13.49 18.53
CA LYS A 334 -12.86 14.91 18.71
C LYS A 334 -13.84 15.14 19.88
N LYS A 335 -14.70 14.15 20.16
CA LYS A 335 -15.74 14.22 21.19
C LYS A 335 -15.23 13.93 22.62
N CYS A 336 -13.94 13.67 22.80
CA CYS A 336 -13.38 13.31 24.11
C CYS A 336 -13.45 14.48 25.12
N PRO A 337 -13.99 14.26 26.35
CA PRO A 337 -13.92 15.24 27.43
C PRO A 337 -12.47 15.52 27.87
N HIS A 338 -12.17 16.78 28.22
CA HIS A 338 -10.83 17.21 28.65
C HIS A 338 -10.25 16.35 29.78
N ARG A 339 -11.06 16.02 30.79
CA ARG A 339 -10.63 15.19 31.94
C ARG A 339 -10.18 13.78 31.53
N VAL A 340 -10.85 13.18 30.55
CA VAL A 340 -10.51 11.83 30.06
C VAL A 340 -9.18 11.87 29.30
N ALA A 341 -8.97 12.89 28.48
CA ALA A 341 -7.71 13.10 27.77
C ALA A 341 -6.53 13.35 28.72
N CYS A 342 -6.69 14.20 29.73
CA CYS A 342 -5.64 14.42 30.73
C CYS A 342 -5.36 13.15 31.55
N LYS A 343 -6.39 12.38 31.92
CA LYS A 343 -6.20 11.08 32.58
C LYS A 343 -5.43 10.10 31.68
N ARG A 344 -5.68 10.11 30.37
CA ARG A 344 -4.93 9.30 29.39
C ARG A 344 -3.45 9.71 29.34
N LEU A 345 -3.17 11.00 29.23
CA LEU A 345 -1.80 11.54 29.23
C LEU A 345 -1.03 11.20 30.52
N LEU A 346 -1.72 11.20 31.66
CA LEU A 346 -1.17 10.74 32.95
C LEU A 346 -0.80 9.26 32.93
N ARG A 347 -1.64 8.41 32.34
CA ARG A 347 -1.37 6.96 32.24
C ARG A 347 -0.24 6.62 31.27
N MET A 348 -0.06 7.42 30.21
CA MET A 348 1.01 7.22 29.23
C MET A 348 2.40 7.47 29.82
N ASP A 349 2.48 8.32 30.85
CA ASP A 349 3.69 8.70 31.57
C ASP A 349 4.93 8.97 30.70
N LEU A 350 4.68 9.69 29.60
CA LEU A 350 5.68 10.02 28.59
C LEU A 350 6.65 11.09 29.12
N PRO A 351 7.97 10.82 29.22
CA PRO A 351 8.93 11.82 29.65
C PRO A 351 9.09 12.93 28.62
N VAL A 352 9.28 14.15 29.10
CA VAL A 352 9.55 15.34 28.29
C VAL A 352 11.06 15.58 28.31
N ALA A 353 11.66 15.78 27.14
CA ALA A 353 13.07 16.12 27.02
C ALA A 353 13.33 17.58 27.47
N ASP A 354 14.60 17.92 27.70
CA ASP A 354 15.01 19.25 28.20
C ASP A 354 14.57 20.42 27.30
N ASP A 355 14.37 20.15 26.01
CA ASP A 355 13.88 21.09 25.00
C ASP A 355 12.34 21.21 24.96
N ASN A 356 11.63 20.65 25.94
CA ASN A 356 10.17 20.58 26.01
C ASN A 356 9.52 19.75 24.87
N THR A 357 10.27 18.83 24.27
CA THR A 357 9.75 17.95 23.20
C THR A 357 9.54 16.52 23.66
N VAL A 358 8.70 15.80 22.91
CA VAL A 358 8.50 14.36 23.03
C VAL A 358 8.82 13.65 21.71
N HIS A 359 9.38 12.44 21.82
CA HIS A 359 9.84 11.68 20.66
C HIS A 359 8.74 10.79 20.05
N PHE A 360 8.80 10.62 18.73
CA PHE A 360 7.83 9.87 17.91
C PHE A 360 7.64 8.42 18.38
N ASN A 361 8.72 7.63 18.46
CA ASN A 361 8.62 6.21 18.85
C ASN A 361 8.19 6.03 20.31
N SER A 362 8.62 6.92 21.20
CA SER A 362 8.27 6.89 22.62
C SER A 362 6.79 7.18 22.82
N THR A 363 6.26 8.15 22.07
CA THR A 363 4.84 8.50 22.09
C THR A 363 3.98 7.37 21.53
N LEU A 364 4.38 6.79 20.40
CA LEU A 364 3.69 5.65 19.78
C LEU A 364 3.64 4.45 20.73
N MET A 365 4.78 4.08 21.32
CA MET A 365 4.86 2.97 22.26
C MET A 365 4.00 3.24 23.51
N ALA A 366 4.05 4.46 24.05
CA ALA A 366 3.20 4.85 25.17
C ALA A 366 1.70 4.75 24.85
N LEU A 367 1.29 5.11 23.62
CA LEU A 367 -0.10 4.97 23.17
C LEU A 367 -0.54 3.52 23.06
N ILE A 368 0.27 2.68 22.40
CA ILE A 368 0.00 1.24 22.24
C ILE A 368 -0.11 0.58 23.62
N ARG A 369 0.88 0.85 24.49
CA ARG A 369 0.95 0.30 25.84
C ARG A 369 -0.28 0.68 26.67
N THR A 370 -0.76 1.92 26.51
CA THR A 370 -1.93 2.45 27.22
C THR A 370 -3.26 1.98 26.62
N ALA A 371 -3.32 1.68 25.32
CA ALA A 371 -4.50 1.13 24.68
C ALA A 371 -4.71 -0.36 25.00
N LEU A 372 -3.61 -1.11 25.12
CA LEU A 372 -3.62 -2.56 25.35
C LEU A 372 -3.37 -2.96 26.82
N ASP A 373 -3.23 -1.98 27.73
CA ASP A 373 -2.88 -2.16 29.14
C ASP A 373 -1.64 -3.07 29.36
N ILE A 374 -0.65 -2.98 28.47
CA ILE A 374 0.57 -3.79 28.52
C ILE A 374 1.45 -3.30 29.67
N LYS A 375 1.56 -4.10 30.73
CA LYS A 375 2.53 -3.90 31.82
C LYS A 375 2.52 -2.48 32.43
N ILE A 376 1.35 -1.85 32.54
CA ILE A 376 1.20 -0.53 33.16
C ILE A 376 1.04 -0.70 34.67
N ALA A 377 2.05 -0.27 35.43
CA ALA A 377 1.95 -0.22 36.88
C ALA A 377 1.00 0.88 37.36
N LYS A 378 0.29 0.63 38.46
CA LYS A 378 -0.58 1.63 39.12
C LYS A 378 0.21 2.63 39.99
N GLY A 379 1.51 2.42 40.21
CA GLY A 379 2.44 3.39 40.81
C GLY A 379 3.79 2.80 41.27
N GLY A 380 4.75 3.68 41.56
CA GLY A 380 5.94 3.39 42.37
C GLY A 380 6.92 2.33 41.85
N ALA A 381 7.36 1.45 42.76
CA ALA A 381 8.39 0.42 42.55
C ALA A 381 7.98 -0.65 41.52
N ASP A 382 6.69 -0.99 41.47
CA ASP A 382 6.14 -1.91 40.48
C ASP A 382 6.40 -1.41 39.06
N LYS A 383 6.49 -0.09 38.84
CA LYS A 383 6.69 0.48 37.51
C LYS A 383 8.06 0.14 36.91
N GLN A 384 9.13 0.34 37.69
CA GLN A 384 10.49 0.04 37.22
C GLN A 384 10.66 -1.46 36.96
N GLN A 385 10.02 -2.29 37.77
CA GLN A 385 10.00 -3.73 37.57
C GLN A 385 9.27 -4.10 36.27
N MET A 386 8.05 -3.58 36.05
CA MET A 386 7.27 -3.87 34.85
C MET A 386 7.96 -3.39 33.56
N ASP A 387 8.65 -2.25 33.62
CA ASP A 387 9.45 -1.73 32.51
C ASP A 387 10.70 -2.59 32.25
N ALA A 388 11.37 -3.06 33.31
CA ALA A 388 12.51 -3.98 33.20
C ALA A 388 12.10 -5.35 32.64
N GLU A 389 10.97 -5.89 33.07
CA GLU A 389 10.42 -7.13 32.53
C GLU A 389 10.03 -6.97 31.06
N LEU A 390 9.40 -5.86 30.67
CA LEU A 390 9.08 -5.58 29.27
C LEU A 390 10.35 -5.50 28.41
N ARG A 391 11.39 -4.83 28.90
CA ARG A 391 12.69 -4.76 28.22
C ARG A 391 13.32 -6.14 28.04
N LYS A 392 13.23 -7.00 29.07
CA LYS A 392 13.75 -8.37 29.00
C LYS A 392 13.00 -9.20 27.96
N GLU A 393 11.67 -9.11 27.91
CA GLU A 393 10.86 -9.79 26.89
C GLU A 393 11.18 -9.27 25.48
N MET A 394 11.32 -7.95 25.31
CA MET A 394 11.68 -7.36 24.02
C MET A 394 13.06 -7.83 23.55
N MET A 395 14.06 -7.92 24.43
CA MET A 395 15.39 -8.44 24.06
C MET A 395 15.39 -9.95 23.77
N ALA A 396 14.49 -10.71 24.40
CA ALA A 396 14.33 -12.13 24.11
C ALA A 396 13.73 -12.37 22.71
N ILE A 397 12.76 -11.54 22.31
CA ILE A 397 12.11 -11.63 20.99
C ILE A 397 12.99 -11.03 19.89
N TRP A 398 13.62 -9.87 20.16
CA TRP A 398 14.48 -9.15 19.21
C TRP A 398 15.92 -9.03 19.74
N PRO A 399 16.74 -10.09 19.62
CA PRO A 399 18.11 -10.10 20.17
C PRO A 399 19.03 -9.06 19.53
N ASN A 400 18.76 -8.66 18.29
CA ASN A 400 19.56 -7.66 17.55
C ASN A 400 19.08 -6.21 17.77
N LEU A 401 18.14 -5.96 18.68
CA LEU A 401 17.62 -4.62 18.92
C LEU A 401 18.68 -3.74 19.61
N SER A 402 18.99 -2.59 19.02
CA SER A 402 19.95 -1.67 19.63
C SER A 402 19.43 -1.12 20.97
N GLN A 403 20.32 -0.94 21.95
CA GLN A 403 19.99 -0.33 23.24
C GLN A 403 19.34 1.05 23.08
N LYS A 404 19.80 1.86 22.11
CA LYS A 404 19.20 3.17 21.80
C LYS A 404 17.73 3.05 21.40
N THR A 405 17.39 2.07 20.56
CA THR A 405 16.00 1.85 20.14
C THR A 405 15.16 1.34 21.30
N LEU A 406 15.71 0.45 22.12
CA LEU A 406 15.04 -0.07 23.32
C LEU A 406 14.74 1.06 24.32
N ASP A 407 15.69 1.97 24.55
CA ASP A 407 15.52 3.15 25.39
C ASP A 407 14.48 4.14 24.83
N LEU A 408 14.35 4.25 23.50
CA LEU A 408 13.30 5.07 22.89
C LEU A 408 11.91 4.46 23.07
N LEU A 409 11.78 3.13 23.05
CA LEU A 409 10.50 2.45 23.17
C LEU A 409 10.05 2.34 24.63
N VAL A 410 10.98 1.97 25.51
CA VAL A 410 10.75 1.89 26.95
C VAL A 410 11.74 2.81 27.62
N THR A 411 11.37 4.08 27.76
CA THR A 411 12.26 5.11 28.34
C THR A 411 12.64 4.78 29.78
N PRO A 412 13.94 4.73 30.12
CA PRO A 412 14.37 4.50 31.50
C PRO A 412 13.98 5.71 32.34
N HIS A 413 13.14 5.49 33.36
CA HIS A 413 12.63 6.55 34.20
C HIS A 413 13.59 6.90 35.34
N LYS A 414 13.97 8.18 35.44
CA LYS A 414 14.50 8.76 36.67
C LYS A 414 13.34 9.34 37.48
N SER A 415 13.41 9.26 38.81
CA SER A 415 12.36 9.76 39.71
C SER A 415 12.09 11.26 39.54
N THR A 416 13.09 12.01 39.05
CA THR A 416 13.06 13.46 38.79
C THR A 416 12.44 13.86 37.46
N ASP A 417 12.13 12.90 36.56
CA ASP A 417 11.70 13.25 35.21
C ASP A 417 10.31 13.90 35.20
N LEU A 418 10.22 15.02 34.47
CA LEU A 418 8.98 15.71 34.18
C LEU A 418 8.27 15.00 33.02
N THR A 419 7.07 14.49 33.27
CA THR A 419 6.28 13.77 32.24
C THR A 419 5.13 14.64 31.77
N VAL A 420 4.68 14.44 30.52
CA VAL A 420 3.57 15.19 29.93
C VAL A 420 2.35 15.14 30.86
N GLY A 421 2.06 13.95 31.39
CA GLY A 421 1.02 13.73 32.38
C GLY A 421 1.16 14.63 33.61
N LYS A 422 2.33 14.67 34.25
CA LYS A 422 2.59 15.51 35.43
C LYS A 422 2.39 17.00 35.13
N ILE A 423 2.82 17.48 33.96
CA ILE A 423 2.63 18.88 33.53
C ILE A 423 1.15 19.20 33.40
N TYR A 424 0.38 18.36 32.69
CA TYR A 424 -1.07 18.56 32.53
C TYR A 424 -1.82 18.44 33.86
N ALA A 425 -1.42 17.54 34.75
CA ALA A 425 -2.00 17.46 36.10
C ALA A 425 -1.73 18.72 36.92
N ALA A 426 -0.49 19.23 36.90
CA ALA A 426 -0.14 20.47 37.59
C ALA A 426 -0.97 21.65 37.06
N MET A 427 -1.15 21.75 35.73
CA MET A 427 -2.02 22.75 35.12
C MET A 427 -3.48 22.63 35.59
N MET A 428 -4.04 21.42 35.63
CA MET A 428 -5.41 21.21 36.14
C MET A 428 -5.54 21.57 37.63
N ILE A 429 -4.57 21.20 38.46
CA ILE A 429 -4.57 21.54 39.89
C ILE A 429 -4.51 23.06 40.07
N MET A 430 -3.64 23.73 39.33
CA MET A 430 -3.49 25.18 39.38
C MET A 430 -4.75 25.91 38.91
N GLU A 431 -5.40 25.43 37.85
CA GLU A 431 -6.66 25.98 37.35
C GLU A 431 -7.79 25.79 38.37
N TYR A 432 -7.93 24.59 38.94
CA TYR A 432 -8.92 24.32 39.99
C TYR A 432 -8.69 25.20 41.23
N TYR A 433 -7.43 25.37 41.65
CA TYR A 433 -7.07 26.26 42.75
C TYR A 433 -7.44 27.71 42.45
N ARG A 434 -7.17 28.22 41.24
CA ARG A 434 -7.58 29.58 40.81
C ARG A 434 -9.09 29.75 40.83
N GLN A 435 -9.84 28.77 40.32
CA GLN A 435 -11.31 28.81 40.33
C GLN A 435 -11.87 28.79 41.76
N SER A 436 -11.32 27.94 42.63
CA SER A 436 -11.71 27.88 44.04
C SER A 436 -11.41 29.19 44.77
N LYS A 437 -10.23 29.79 44.52
CA LYS A 437 -9.87 31.11 45.06
C LYS A 437 -10.81 32.21 44.56
N ALA A 438 -11.16 32.21 43.27
CA ALA A 438 -12.10 33.18 42.69
C ALA A 438 -13.51 33.04 43.29
N LYS A 439 -14.01 31.82 43.46
CA LYS A 439 -15.30 31.55 44.13
C LYS A 439 -15.30 32.02 45.58
N LYS A 440 -14.22 31.76 46.32
CA LYS A 440 -14.08 32.27 47.70
C LYS A 440 -14.08 33.80 47.74
N LEU A 441 -13.41 34.46 46.79
CA LEU A 441 -13.36 35.91 46.71
C LEU A 441 -14.72 36.51 46.33
N GLN A 442 -15.49 35.87 45.44
CA GLN A 442 -16.87 36.25 45.12
C GLN A 442 -17.80 36.08 46.32
N ALA A 443 -17.73 34.94 47.02
CA ALA A 443 -18.52 34.72 48.23
C ALA A 443 -18.24 35.77 49.31
N MET A 444 -16.96 36.15 49.50
CA MET A 444 -16.63 37.23 50.44
C MET A 444 -17.17 38.59 49.98
N ARG A 445 -17.19 38.90 48.67
CA ARG A 445 -17.82 40.13 48.16
C ARG A 445 -19.33 40.13 48.34
N GLU A 446 -19.99 39.01 48.09
CA GLU A 446 -21.45 38.86 48.29
C GLU A 446 -21.85 38.97 49.77
N GLU A 447 -21.02 38.49 50.70
CA GLU A 447 -21.20 38.72 52.14
C GLU A 447 -20.96 40.19 52.53
N GLN A 448 -20.00 40.86 51.89
CA GLN A 448 -19.71 42.28 52.09
C GLN A 448 -20.80 43.20 51.51
N ASP A 449 -21.48 42.79 50.44
CA ASP A 449 -22.63 43.52 49.88
C ASP A 449 -23.93 43.24 50.65
N ARG A 450 -24.07 42.06 51.28
CA ARG A 450 -25.21 41.73 52.17
C ARG A 450 -25.19 42.46 53.50
N THR A 451 -24.02 42.80 54.02
CA THR A 451 -23.87 43.45 55.32
C THR A 451 -24.49 44.87 55.37
N PRO A 452 -24.28 45.78 54.41
CA PRO A 452 -24.95 47.09 54.42
C PRO A 452 -26.48 47.00 54.17
N LEU A 453 -26.95 46.02 53.39
CA LEU A 453 -28.40 45.80 53.14
C LEU A 453 -29.16 45.28 54.38
N MET A 454 -28.50 44.57 55.30
CA MET A 454 -29.09 44.15 56.58
C MET A 454 -29.27 45.33 57.55
N PHE A 455 -28.33 46.27 57.57
CA PHE A 455 -28.44 47.47 58.41
C PHE A 455 -29.51 48.45 57.91
N GLN A 456 -29.77 48.49 56.61
CA GLN A 456 -30.82 49.35 56.02
C GLN A 456 -32.25 48.81 56.19
N ARG A 457 -32.43 47.60 56.74
CA ARG A 457 -33.73 47.00 57.08
C ARG A 457 -34.05 47.01 58.58
N MET A 458 -33.13 47.50 59.41
CA MET A 458 -33.29 47.66 60.86
C MET A 458 -33.47 49.12 61.32
N GLU A 459 -33.51 50.06 60.38
CA GLU A 459 -34.13 51.40 60.55
C GLU A 459 -35.51 51.39 59.89
#